data_AF-A0A967LCP6-F1
#
_entry.id   AF-A0A967LCP6-F1
#
_cell.length_a   1.000
_cell.length_b   1.000
_cell.length_c   1.000
_cell.angle_alpha   90.00
_cell.angle_beta   90.00
_cell.angle_gamma   90.00
#
_symmetry.space_group_name_H-M   'P 1'
#
loop_
_entity.id
_entity.type
_entity.pdbx_description
1 polymer ?
#
loop_
_entity_poly.entity_id
_entity_poly.type
_entity_poly.pdbx_seq_one_letter_code
_entity_poly.pdbx_strand_id
1 'polypeptide(L)'
;DRVIHFDYFSVRKAMLLKYSSGFICMPGGVGTMDEIFYTATLIQTGKIPSFPLVVMGYEFWEPLRAFLRDKMFGEGTLTEGEVVPFYTDVPEEAASHLRTRGRR
;
A
#
# COMPACT_ATOMS: atom_id res chain seq x y z
N ASP A 1 23.82 8.42 -9.19
CA ASP A 1 22.52 7.72 -9.31
C ASP A 1 22.51 6.72 -10.44
N ARG A 2 21.91 5.55 -10.22
CA ARG A 2 21.66 4.55 -11.28
C ARG A 2 20.15 4.47 -11.51
N VAL A 3 19.72 4.80 -12.73
CA VAL A 3 18.33 4.63 -13.17
C VAL A 3 18.23 3.28 -13.88
N ILE A 4 17.25 2.46 -13.49
CA ILE A 4 16.97 1.19 -14.16
C ILE A 4 15.69 1.37 -14.96
N HIS A 5 15.77 1.12 -16.26
CA HIS A 5 14.62 1.14 -17.16
C HIS A 5 14.04 -0.26 -17.28
N PHE A 6 12.71 -0.34 -17.40
CA PHE A 6 11.97 -1.59 -17.55
C PHE A 6 11.08 -1.49 -18.77
N ASP A 7 11.19 -2.44 -19.69
CA ASP A 7 10.32 -2.52 -20.87
C ASP A 7 8.95 -3.14 -20.53
N TYR A 8 8.88 -3.88 -19.42
CA TYR A 8 7.68 -4.59 -18.98
C TYR A 8 7.16 -4.03 -17.66
N PHE A 9 5.92 -3.54 -17.67
CA PHE A 9 5.26 -2.94 -16.50
C PHE A 9 5.20 -3.90 -15.30
N SER A 10 4.87 -5.17 -15.55
CA SER A 10 4.78 -6.20 -14.51
C SER A 10 6.11 -6.45 -13.80
N VAL A 11 7.23 -6.41 -14.53
CA VAL A 11 8.56 -6.59 -13.96
C VAL A 11 8.91 -5.41 -13.05
N ARG A 12 8.65 -4.18 -13.50
CA ARG A 12 8.84 -2.98 -12.67
C ARG A 12 8.07 -3.09 -11.35
N LYS A 13 6.80 -3.51 -11.43
CA LYS A 13 5.91 -3.65 -10.28
C LYS A 13 6.43 -4.68 -9.26
N ALA A 14 6.83 -5.85 -9.74
CA ALA A 14 7.43 -6.89 -8.89
C ALA A 14 8.73 -6.43 -8.23
N MET A 15 9.56 -5.65 -8.94
CA MET A 15 10.83 -5.14 -8.41
C MET A 15 10.62 -4.07 -7.33
N LEU A 16 9.63 -3.19 -7.48
CA LEU A 16 9.28 -2.20 -6.46
C LEU A 16 8.93 -2.88 -5.13
N LEU A 17 8.11 -3.92 -5.18
CA LEU A 17 7.72 -4.65 -3.98
C LEU A 17 8.88 -5.45 -3.38
N LYS A 18 9.61 -6.21 -4.21
CA LYS A 18 10.65 -7.15 -3.76
C LYS A 18 11.80 -6.48 -3.01
N TYR A 19 12.15 -5.26 -3.37
CA TYR A 19 13.29 -4.53 -2.82
C TYR A 19 12.91 -3.41 -1.86
N SER A 20 11.62 -3.24 -1.55
CA SER A 20 11.14 -2.26 -0.58
C SER A 20 10.86 -2.91 0.78
N SER A 21 11.07 -2.15 1.85
CA SER A 21 10.69 -2.53 3.22
C SER A 21 9.24 -2.17 3.57
N GLY A 22 8.58 -1.43 2.69
CA GLY A 22 7.22 -0.91 2.86
C GLY A 22 6.97 0.22 1.87
N PHE A 23 5.73 0.68 1.78
CA PHE A 23 5.34 1.80 0.91
C PHE A 23 4.77 2.97 1.72
N ILE A 24 5.04 4.18 1.23
CA ILE A 24 4.34 5.40 1.62
C ILE A 24 3.57 5.89 0.40
N CYS A 25 2.26 5.89 0.50
CA CYS A 25 1.33 6.26 -0.55
C CYS A 25 0.86 7.69 -0.31
N MET A 26 1.44 8.63 -1.06
CA MET A 26 1.03 10.03 -1.11
C MET A 26 -0.17 10.22 -2.04
N PRO A 27 -0.94 11.32 -1.95
CA PRO A 27 -2.00 11.64 -2.89
C PRO A 27 -1.54 11.50 -4.34
N GLY A 28 -2.31 10.74 -5.14
CA GLY A 28 -1.91 10.37 -6.48
C GLY A 28 -3.05 9.79 -7.31
N GLY A 29 -2.76 9.55 -8.59
CA GLY A 29 -3.75 9.06 -9.55
C GLY A 29 -3.82 7.53 -9.63
N VAL A 30 -4.26 7.05 -10.80
CA VAL A 30 -4.49 5.63 -11.10
C VAL A 30 -3.26 4.75 -10.87
N GLY A 31 -2.05 5.25 -11.15
CA GLY A 31 -0.82 4.49 -10.92
C GLY A 31 -0.54 4.24 -9.44
N THR A 32 -0.79 5.23 -8.58
CA THR A 32 -0.66 5.07 -7.13
C THR A 32 -1.69 4.09 -6.59
N MET A 33 -2.93 4.22 -7.04
CA MET A 33 -4.01 3.28 -6.67
C MET A 33 -3.70 1.85 -7.13
N ASP A 34 -3.16 1.67 -8.33
CA ASP A 34 -2.77 0.37 -8.87
C ASP A 34 -1.68 -0.32 -8.00
N GLU A 35 -0.72 0.43 -7.48
CA GLU A 35 0.30 -0.11 -6.56
C GLU A 35 -0.28 -0.45 -5.18
N ILE A 36 -1.17 0.41 -4.64
CA ILE A 36 -1.88 0.17 -3.37
C ILE A 36 -2.66 -1.14 -3.45
N PHE A 37 -3.51 -1.30 -4.47
CA PHE A 37 -4.38 -2.45 -4.59
C PHE A 37 -3.63 -3.73 -4.95
N TYR A 38 -2.57 -3.64 -5.75
CA TYR A 38 -1.70 -4.79 -6.01
C TYR A 38 -1.04 -5.30 -4.75
N THR A 39 -0.49 -4.40 -3.93
CA THR A 39 0.10 -4.77 -2.64
C THR A 39 -0.95 -5.37 -1.71
N ALA A 40 -2.12 -4.74 -1.59
CA ALA A 40 -3.24 -5.26 -0.80
C ALA A 40 -3.67 -6.66 -1.24
N THR A 41 -3.76 -6.90 -2.55
CA THR A 41 -4.12 -8.22 -3.13
C THR A 41 -3.08 -9.28 -2.77
N LEU A 42 -1.79 -8.95 -2.80
CA LEU A 42 -0.74 -9.90 -2.44
C LEU A 42 -0.73 -10.25 -0.95
N ILE A 43 -1.06 -9.29 -0.08
CA ILE A 43 -1.25 -9.54 1.37
C ILE A 43 -2.47 -10.44 1.58
N GLN A 44 -3.61 -10.07 0.97
CA GLN A 44 -4.87 -10.82 1.07
C GLN A 44 -4.71 -12.28 0.61
N THR A 45 -3.99 -12.51 -0.49
CA THR A 45 -3.77 -13.86 -1.04
C THR A 45 -2.60 -14.61 -0.39
N GLY A 46 -1.97 -14.03 0.64
CA GLY A 46 -0.85 -14.63 1.37
C GLY A 46 0.41 -14.82 0.51
N LYS A 47 0.54 -14.10 -0.61
CA LYS A 47 1.72 -14.16 -1.50
C LYS A 47 2.92 -13.43 -0.93
N ILE A 48 2.67 -12.45 -0.07
CA ILE A 48 3.69 -11.79 0.74
C ILE A 48 3.24 -11.79 2.21
N PRO A 49 4.17 -11.83 3.19
CA PRO A 49 3.84 -11.59 4.59
C PRO A 49 3.36 -10.14 4.78
N SER A 50 3.06 -9.76 6.03
CA SER A 50 2.67 -8.38 6.34
C SER A 50 3.66 -7.38 5.74
N PHE A 51 3.21 -6.58 4.79
CA PHE A 51 4.00 -5.55 4.12
C PHE A 51 3.51 -4.18 4.60
N PRO A 52 4.36 -3.36 5.24
CA PRO A 52 3.94 -2.07 5.76
C PRO A 52 3.44 -1.14 4.64
N LEU A 53 2.18 -0.76 4.70
CA LEU A 53 1.55 0.18 3.77
C LEU A 53 1.11 1.41 4.56
N VAL A 54 1.81 2.53 4.37
CA VAL A 54 1.47 3.81 4.97
C VAL A 54 0.75 4.67 3.94
N VAL A 55 -0.34 5.31 4.31
CA VAL A 55 -1.09 6.23 3.45
C VAL A 55 -1.07 7.61 4.09
N MET A 56 -0.64 8.60 3.32
CA MET A 56 -0.59 10.02 3.72
C MET A 56 -1.51 10.85 2.82
N GLY A 57 -1.96 11.99 3.34
CA GLY A 57 -2.99 12.83 2.75
C GLY A 57 -4.39 12.30 3.09
N TYR A 58 -4.71 12.21 4.38
CA TYR A 58 -5.95 11.57 4.86
C TYR A 58 -7.21 12.08 4.14
N GLU A 59 -7.37 13.40 4.03
CA GLU A 59 -8.55 14.02 3.39
C GLU A 59 -8.70 13.62 1.92
N PHE A 60 -7.57 13.49 1.19
CA PHE A 60 -7.59 13.06 -0.21
C PHE A 60 -8.10 11.61 -0.35
N TRP A 61 -7.73 10.73 0.59
CA TRP A 61 -8.08 9.32 0.54
C TRP A 61 -9.42 8.98 1.18
N GLU A 62 -10.08 9.92 1.87
CA GLU A 62 -11.33 9.66 2.58
C GLU A 62 -12.43 9.03 1.70
N PRO A 63 -12.70 9.51 0.46
CA PRO A 63 -13.71 8.90 -0.39
C PRO A 63 -13.42 7.43 -0.68
N LEU A 64 -12.14 7.08 -0.88
CA LEU A 64 -11.72 5.70 -1.09
C LEU A 64 -11.87 4.87 0.19
N ARG A 65 -11.47 5.42 1.33
CA ARG A 65 -11.63 4.74 2.63
C ARG A 65 -13.09 4.46 2.96
N ALA A 66 -13.97 5.41 2.68
CA ALA A 66 -15.40 5.24 2.83
C ALA A 66 -15.92 4.12 1.92
N PHE A 67 -15.48 4.05 0.66
CA PHE A 67 -15.84 2.95 -0.23
C PHE A 67 -15.36 1.58 0.28
N LEU A 68 -14.10 1.47 0.72
CA LEU A 68 -13.57 0.23 1.29
C LEU A 68 -14.42 -0.22 2.48
N ARG A 69 -14.63 0.68 3.46
CA ARG A 69 -15.41 0.43 4.69
C ARG A 69 -16.87 0.10 4.43
N ASP A 70 -17.57 0.94 3.66
CA ASP A 70 -19.03 0.89 3.58
C ASP A 70 -19.53 -0.08 2.52
N LYS A 71 -18.71 -0.37 1.50
CA LYS A 71 -19.04 -1.30 0.41
C LYS A 71 -18.25 -2.58 0.50
N MET A 72 -16.93 -2.51 0.42
CA MET A 72 -16.15 -3.74 0.27
C MET A 72 -16.21 -4.62 1.53
N PHE A 73 -16.06 -4.04 2.72
CA PHE A 73 -16.28 -4.77 3.98
C PHE A 73 -17.76 -5.11 4.19
N GLY A 74 -18.68 -4.17 3.91
CA GLY A 74 -20.11 -4.39 4.05
C GLY A 74 -20.67 -5.55 3.20
N GLU A 75 -20.09 -5.78 2.02
CA GLU A 75 -20.43 -6.87 1.10
C GLU A 75 -19.54 -8.11 1.27
N GLY A 76 -18.61 -8.11 2.23
CA GLY A 76 -17.73 -9.24 2.53
C GLY A 76 -16.67 -9.53 1.46
N THR A 77 -16.33 -8.55 0.63
CA THR A 77 -15.25 -8.66 -0.36
C THR A 77 -13.87 -8.34 0.23
N LEU A 78 -13.84 -7.73 1.42
CA LEU A 78 -12.67 -7.57 2.28
C LEU A 78 -13.00 -8.06 3.69
N THR A 79 -12.02 -8.72 4.32
CA THR A 79 -12.09 -9.18 5.71
C THR A 79 -11.16 -8.36 6.61
N GLU A 80 -11.55 -8.14 7.86
CA GLU A 80 -10.69 -7.48 8.85
C GLU A 80 -9.32 -8.18 8.95
N GLY A 81 -8.24 -7.41 8.87
CA GLY A 81 -6.87 -7.91 8.92
C GLY A 81 -6.23 -8.20 7.55
N GLU A 82 -7.00 -8.23 6.45
CA GLU A 82 -6.44 -8.44 5.09
C GLU A 82 -5.78 -7.17 4.55
N VAL A 83 -6.36 -6.00 4.82
CA VAL A 83 -5.88 -4.72 4.29
C VAL A 83 -6.13 -3.62 5.32
N VAL A 84 -5.11 -3.31 6.13
CA VAL A 84 -5.17 -2.19 7.07
C VAL A 84 -3.97 -1.28 6.85
N PRO A 85 -4.08 -0.28 5.97
CA PRO A 85 -3.05 0.73 5.83
C PRO A 85 -2.91 1.52 7.13
N PHE A 86 -1.68 1.92 7.45
CA PHE A 86 -1.44 2.89 8.50
C PHE A 86 -1.62 4.30 7.95
N TYR A 87 -2.61 5.02 8.45
CA TYR A 87 -2.90 6.38 8.01
C TYR A 87 -2.23 7.38 8.93
N THR A 88 -1.45 8.29 8.37
CA THR A 88 -0.85 9.43 9.09
C THR A 88 -0.51 10.55 8.11
N ASP A 89 -0.65 11.79 8.55
CA ASP A 89 -0.15 12.95 7.80
C ASP A 89 1.19 13.46 8.38
N VAL A 90 1.74 12.78 9.39
CA VAL A 90 3.00 13.12 10.06
C VAL A 90 4.13 12.25 9.49
N PRO A 91 5.11 12.82 8.76
CA PRO A 91 6.20 12.06 8.14
C PRO A 91 7.02 11.22 9.14
N GLU A 92 7.20 11.71 10.36
CA GLU A 92 7.95 11.03 11.42
C GLU A 92 7.26 9.74 11.87
N GLU A 93 5.93 9.77 11.99
CA GLU A 93 5.12 8.60 12.32
C GLU A 93 5.16 7.57 11.20
N ALA A 94 5.04 8.02 9.94
CA ALA A 94 5.16 7.16 8.77
C ALA A 94 6.51 6.43 8.76
N ALA A 95 7.60 7.17 8.95
CA ALA A 95 8.95 6.61 8.99
C ALA A 95 9.16 5.68 10.20
N SER A 96 8.58 6.00 11.36
CA SER A 96 8.60 5.14 12.54
C SER A 96 7.87 3.82 12.31
N HIS A 97 6.68 3.87 11.71
CA HIS A 97 5.88 2.70 11.36
C HIS A 97 6.64 1.76 10.42
N LEU A 98 7.29 2.31 9.38
CA LEU A 98 8.12 1.51 8.47
C LEU A 98 9.35 0.91 9.15
N ARG A 99 10.01 1.61 10.08
CA ARG A 99 11.19 1.07 10.78
C ARG A 99 10.87 -0.07 11.73
N THR A 100 9.70 -0.04 12.36
CA THR A 100 9.27 -1.07 13.32
C THR A 100 8.78 -2.33 12.65
N ARG A 101 8.11 -2.21 11.49
CA ARG A 101 7.53 -3.35 10.75
C ARG A 101 8.28 -3.75 9.48
N GLY A 102 9.23 -2.95 9.02
CA GLY A 102 10.03 -3.19 7.81
C GLY A 102 11.29 -4.05 8.03
N ARG A 103 11.47 -4.60 9.23
CA ARG A 103 12.51 -5.62 9.50
C ARG A 103 11.95 -7.00 9.16
N ARG A 104 12.62 -7.66 8.22
CA ARG A 104 12.42 -9.06 7.84
C ARG A 104 12.36 -9.99 9.05
#